data_AF-A0A7C5L293-F1
#
_entry.id   AF-A0A7C5L293-F1
#
_cell.length_a   1.000
_cell.length_b   1.000
_cell.length_c   1.000
_cell.angle_alpha   90.00
_cell.angle_beta   90.00
_cell.angle_gamma   90.00
#
_symmetry.space_group_name_H-M   'P 1'
#
loop_
_entity.id
_entity.type
_entity.pdbx_description
1 polymer ?
#
loop_
_entity_poly.entity_id
_entity_poly.type
_entity_poly.pdbx_seq_one_letter_code
_entity_poly.pdbx_strand_id
1 'polypeptide(L)'
;MKTNNFFALLALSLIQAAALLWVPLWWSGLLISFLWALSPLPKALGPGKNSLLFFFLAGALSWGLMALWFHLRNQGLLTVQMGELFHLPATALLLITALLGGVLSMLGGVAYSRSLS
;
A
#
# COMPACT_ATOMS: atom_id res chain seq x y z
N MET A 1 -10.09 19.51 -15.05
CA MET A 1 -10.14 18.04 -15.02
C MET A 1 -9.35 17.52 -13.81
N LYS A 2 -10.00 17.25 -12.67
CA LYS A 2 -9.33 16.79 -11.42
C LYS A 2 -9.86 15.43 -10.91
N THR A 3 -10.84 14.85 -11.60
CA THR A 3 -11.54 13.62 -11.21
C THR A 3 -10.78 12.34 -11.59
N ASN A 4 -9.85 12.36 -12.55
CA ASN A 4 -9.21 11.13 -13.04
C ASN A 4 -8.28 10.43 -12.04
N ASN A 5 -7.61 11.17 -11.17
CA ASN A 5 -6.57 10.58 -10.32
C ASN A 5 -7.16 9.76 -9.16
N PHE A 6 -8.33 10.14 -8.66
CA PHE A 6 -9.00 9.41 -7.59
C PHE A 6 -9.57 8.07 -8.06
N PHE A 7 -10.25 8.07 -9.22
CA PHE A 7 -10.77 6.82 -9.80
C PHE A 7 -9.63 5.89 -10.25
N ALA A 8 -8.50 6.43 -10.73
CA ALA A 8 -7.31 5.63 -11.00
C ALA A 8 -6.73 5.00 -9.72
N LEU A 9 -6.66 5.76 -8.62
CA LEU A 9 -6.24 5.26 -7.30
C LEU A 9 -7.15 4.14 -6.82
N LEU A 10 -8.47 4.34 -6.88
CA LEU A 10 -9.46 3.36 -6.46
C LEU A 10 -9.39 2.10 -7.32
N ALA A 11 -9.30 2.24 -8.65
CA ALA A 11 -9.19 1.11 -9.55
C ALA A 11 -7.90 0.31 -9.31
N LEU A 12 -6.76 0.98 -9.14
CA LEU A 12 -5.49 0.32 -8.87
C LEU A 12 -5.47 -0.40 -7.52
N SER A 13 -6.02 0.23 -6.48
CA SER A 13 -6.10 -0.40 -5.15
C SER A 13 -7.07 -1.59 -5.14
N LEU A 14 -8.16 -1.55 -5.93
CA LEU A 14 -9.06 -2.69 -6.11
C LEU A 14 -8.42 -3.84 -6.91
N ILE A 15 -7.69 -3.54 -7.99
CA ILE A 15 -6.95 -4.56 -8.76
C ILE A 15 -5.88 -5.22 -7.89
N GLN A 16 -5.17 -4.43 -7.08
CA GLN A 16 -4.23 -4.94 -6.10
C GLN A 16 -4.91 -5.83 -5.06
N ALA A 17 -6.02 -5.39 -4.48
CA ALA A 17 -6.78 -6.18 -3.53
C ALA A 17 -7.23 -7.53 -4.15
N ALA A 18 -7.69 -7.52 -5.41
CA ALA A 18 -8.07 -8.74 -6.13
C ALA A 18 -6.88 -9.69 -6.39
N ALA A 19 -5.72 -9.16 -6.78
CA ALA A 19 -4.51 -9.95 -6.97
C ALA A 19 -4.02 -10.60 -5.65
N LEU A 20 -4.21 -9.92 -4.53
CA LEU A 20 -3.89 -10.41 -3.18
C LEU A 20 -4.79 -11.57 -2.72
N LEU A 21 -5.98 -11.74 -3.31
CA LEU A 21 -6.89 -12.86 -2.99
C LEU A 21 -6.37 -14.21 -3.51
N TRP A 22 -5.64 -14.19 -4.63
CA TRP A 22 -5.23 -15.39 -5.36
C TRP A 22 -3.83 -15.87 -4.97
N VAL A 23 -3.01 -15.01 -4.37
CA VAL A 23 -1.60 -15.29 -4.12
C VAL A 23 -1.30 -15.15 -2.62
N PRO A 24 -1.01 -16.25 -1.89
CA PRO A 24 -0.64 -16.23 -0.48
C PRO A 24 0.82 -15.78 -0.32
N LEU A 25 1.21 -14.68 -0.95
CA LEU A 25 2.57 -14.18 -0.87
C LEU A 25 2.55 -12.77 -0.27
N TRP A 26 3.05 -12.63 0.95
CA TRP A 26 3.75 -11.45 1.45
C TRP A 26 4.68 -10.76 0.43
N TRP A 27 5.21 -11.49 -0.56
CA TRP A 27 5.95 -10.94 -1.71
C TRP A 27 5.10 -10.17 -2.73
N SER A 28 3.77 -10.25 -2.66
CA SER A 28 2.86 -9.47 -3.52
C SER A 28 3.07 -7.97 -3.37
N GLY A 29 3.44 -7.50 -2.18
CA GLY A 29 3.87 -6.11 -1.98
C GLY A 29 5.03 -5.75 -2.92
N LEU A 30 6.04 -6.60 -3.01
CA LEU A 30 7.18 -6.43 -3.92
C LEU A 30 6.79 -6.53 -5.39
N LEU A 31 5.97 -7.52 -5.77
CA LEU A 31 5.51 -7.68 -7.15
C LEU A 31 4.71 -6.47 -7.61
N ILE A 32 3.87 -5.91 -6.73
CA ILE A 32 3.06 -4.75 -7.04
C ILE A 32 3.91 -3.48 -7.05
N SER A 33 4.80 -3.28 -6.08
CA SER A 33 5.78 -2.18 -6.14
C SER A 33 6.62 -2.23 -7.42
N PHE A 34 6.98 -3.43 -7.88
CA PHE A 34 7.69 -3.65 -9.13
C PHE A 34 6.83 -3.31 -10.36
N LEU A 35 5.61 -3.85 -10.47
CA LEU A 35 4.67 -3.52 -11.56
C LEU A 35 4.35 -2.03 -11.61
N TRP A 36 4.32 -1.38 -10.45
CA TRP A 36 3.99 0.02 -10.32
C TRP A 36 5.18 0.93 -10.65
N ALA A 37 6.42 0.50 -10.38
CA ALA A 37 7.64 1.14 -10.90
C ALA A 37 7.77 1.01 -12.43
N LEU A 38 7.25 -0.08 -13.01
CA LEU A 38 7.18 -0.29 -14.45
C LEU A 38 6.04 0.47 -15.14
N SER A 39 5.03 0.90 -14.37
CA SER A 39 3.92 1.68 -14.91
C SER A 39 4.39 3.06 -15.40
N PRO A 40 3.80 3.63 -16.47
CA PRO A 40 4.07 5.00 -16.90
C PRO A 40 3.40 6.07 -16.01
N LEU A 41 2.48 5.69 -15.10
CA LEU A 41 1.80 6.62 -14.19
C LEU A 41 2.73 7.49 -13.32
N PRO A 42 3.82 6.98 -12.73
CA PRO A 42 4.77 7.78 -11.95
C PRO A 42 5.44 8.88 -12.78
N LYS A 43 5.67 8.65 -14.08
CA LYS A 43 6.27 9.65 -14.99
C LYS A 43 5.32 10.82 -15.27
N ALA A 44 4.01 10.57 -15.28
CA ALA A 44 2.99 11.60 -15.51
C ALA A 44 2.76 12.51 -14.28
N LEU A 45 3.13 12.07 -13.09
CA LEU A 45 2.91 12.82 -11.84
C LEU A 45 3.98 13.89 -11.56
N GLY A 46 5.10 13.87 -12.29
CA GLY A 46 6.19 14.83 -12.17
C GLY A 46 6.94 14.79 -10.82
N PRO A 47 8.17 15.32 -10.74
CA PRO A 47 8.90 15.45 -9.49
C PRO A 47 8.32 16.62 -8.69
N GLY A 48 7.36 16.36 -7.81
CA GLY A 48 6.75 17.38 -6.95
C GLY A 48 6.23 16.81 -5.63
N LYS A 49 6.04 17.65 -4.61
CA LYS A 49 5.57 17.24 -3.27
C LYS A 49 4.27 16.43 -3.28
N ASN A 50 3.44 16.61 -4.31
CA ASN A 50 2.20 15.86 -4.50
C ASN A 50 2.45 14.38 -4.88
N SER A 51 3.59 14.04 -5.49
CA SER A 51 3.93 12.66 -5.81
C SER A 51 4.25 11.87 -4.54
N LEU A 52 4.93 12.47 -3.55
CA LEU A 52 5.25 11.83 -2.26
C LEU A 52 3.99 11.45 -1.48
N LEU A 53 3.05 12.38 -1.36
CA LEU A 53 1.80 12.13 -0.66
C LEU A 53 0.94 11.11 -1.39
N PHE A 54 1.01 11.08 -2.73
CA PHE A 54 0.38 10.06 -3.54
C PHE A 54 0.99 8.67 -3.30
N PHE A 55 2.33 8.55 -3.28
CA PHE A 55 3.03 7.30 -2.96
C PHE A 55 2.71 6.81 -1.55
N PHE A 56 2.65 7.73 -0.58
CA PHE A 56 2.27 7.42 0.79
C PHE A 56 0.83 6.89 0.88
N LEU A 57 -0.14 7.62 0.34
CA LEU A 57 -1.55 7.21 0.42
C LEU A 57 -1.81 5.91 -0.34
N ALA A 58 -1.22 5.74 -1.53
CA ALA A 58 -1.32 4.51 -2.29
C ALA A 58 -0.78 3.32 -1.47
N GLY A 59 0.45 3.44 -0.93
CA GLY A 59 1.04 2.41 -0.11
C GLY A 59 0.23 2.10 1.15
N ALA A 60 -0.24 3.13 1.84
CA ALA A 60 -0.99 2.97 3.07
C ALA A 60 -2.35 2.30 2.85
N LEU A 61 -3.07 2.72 1.81
CA LEU A 61 -4.35 2.14 1.48
C LEU A 61 -4.20 0.68 1.06
N SER A 62 -3.20 0.38 0.24
CA SER A 62 -2.93 -0.97 -0.24
C SER A 62 -2.54 -1.94 0.87
N TRP A 63 -1.59 -1.55 1.74
CA TRP A 63 -1.20 -2.38 2.87
C TRP A 63 -2.29 -2.47 3.93
N GLY A 64 -3.03 -1.39 4.16
CA GLY A 64 -4.16 -1.38 5.08
C GLY A 64 -5.29 -2.31 4.64
N LEU A 65 -5.69 -2.25 3.36
CA LEU A 65 -6.69 -3.14 2.78
C LEU A 65 -6.23 -4.60 2.81
N MET A 66 -4.95 -4.85 2.51
CA MET A 66 -4.38 -6.19 2.60
C MET A 66 -4.41 -6.72 4.04
N ALA A 67 -3.95 -5.92 5.01
CA ALA A 67 -3.94 -6.30 6.41
C ALA A 67 -5.35 -6.56 6.94
N LEU A 68 -6.32 -5.70 6.56
CA LEU A 68 -7.72 -5.88 6.89
C LEU A 68 -8.30 -7.15 6.26
N TRP A 69 -7.99 -7.42 4.99
CA TRP A 69 -8.41 -8.65 4.32
C TRP A 69 -7.90 -9.90 5.04
N PHE A 70 -6.60 -9.94 5.39
CA PHE A 70 -6.03 -11.04 6.15
C PHE A 70 -6.62 -11.16 7.56
N HIS A 71 -6.90 -10.04 8.22
CA HIS A 71 -7.58 -10.02 9.50
C HIS A 71 -8.96 -10.67 9.39
N LEU A 72 -9.78 -10.27 8.43
CA LEU A 72 -11.12 -10.83 8.22
C LEU A 72 -11.07 -12.31 7.84
N ARG A 73 -10.13 -12.71 6.96
CA ARG A 73 -9.97 -14.10 6.52
C ARG A 73 -9.55 -15.04 7.66
N ASN A 74 -8.70 -14.57 8.56
CA ASN A 74 -8.19 -15.35 9.69
C ASN A 74 -9.02 -15.15 10.97
N GLN A 75 -10.23 -14.56 10.88
CA GLN A 75 -11.08 -14.23 12.03
C GLN A 75 -10.36 -13.41 13.11
N GLY A 76 -9.36 -12.63 12.71
CA GLY A 76 -8.54 -11.80 13.58
C GLY A 76 -7.54 -12.53 14.46
N LEU A 77 -7.45 -13.87 14.43
CA LEU A 77 -6.58 -14.67 15.31
C LEU A 77 -5.13 -14.16 15.34
N LEU A 78 -4.56 -13.96 14.15
CA LEU A 78 -3.16 -13.55 14.00
C LEU A 78 -2.93 -12.12 14.50
N THR A 79 -3.89 -11.22 14.29
CA THR A 79 -3.81 -9.83 14.75
C THR A 79 -4.02 -9.71 16.25
N VAL A 80 -4.87 -10.55 16.85
CA VAL A 80 -5.08 -10.61 18.30
C VAL A 80 -3.84 -11.14 18.99
N GLN A 81 -3.26 -12.24 18.52
CA GLN A 81 -2.01 -12.79 19.08
C GLN A 81 -0.84 -11.80 19.01
N MET A 82 -0.71 -11.09 17.88
CA MET A 82 0.27 -10.00 17.78
C MET A 82 -0.08 -8.84 18.72
N GLY A 83 -1.38 -8.54 18.88
CA GLY A 83 -1.87 -7.51 19.79
C GLY A 83 -1.50 -7.81 21.24
N GLU A 84 -1.67 -9.06 21.67
CA GLU A 84 -1.27 -9.53 23.00
C GLU A 84 0.25 -9.43 23.20
N LEU A 85 1.04 -9.83 22.21
CA LEU A 85 2.50 -9.75 22.29
C LEU A 85 3.01 -8.31 22.48
N PHE A 86 2.42 -7.36 21.75
CA PHE A 86 2.82 -5.95 21.79
C PHE A 86 2.00 -5.09 22.75
N HIS A 87 1.04 -5.68 23.48
CA HIS A 87 0.09 -4.98 24.34
C HIS A 87 -0.67 -3.85 23.61
N LEU A 88 -1.03 -4.09 22.35
CA LEU A 88 -1.73 -3.14 21.49
C LEU A 88 -3.07 -3.70 21.03
N PRO A 89 -4.11 -2.86 20.89
CA PRO A 89 -5.36 -3.31 20.31
C PRO A 89 -5.17 -3.70 18.84
N ALA A 90 -5.90 -4.71 18.37
CA ALA A 90 -5.81 -5.20 17.00
C ALA A 90 -6.02 -4.08 15.94
N THR A 91 -6.88 -3.10 16.25
CA THR A 91 -7.10 -1.92 15.40
C THR A 91 -5.84 -1.05 15.26
N ALA A 92 -5.04 -0.89 16.31
CA ALA A 92 -3.78 -0.17 16.24
C ALA A 92 -2.76 -0.89 15.36
N LEU A 93 -2.69 -2.22 15.44
CA LEU A 93 -1.80 -3.00 14.57
C LEU A 93 -2.15 -2.88 13.08
N LEU A 94 -3.45 -2.87 12.75
CA LEU A 94 -3.92 -2.64 11.38
C LEU A 94 -3.54 -1.24 10.89
N LEU A 95 -3.72 -0.22 11.73
CA LEU A 95 -3.34 1.15 11.41
C LEU A 95 -1.84 1.29 11.22
N ILE A 96 -1.03 0.72 12.11
CA ILE A 96 0.43 0.71 12.02
C ILE A 96 0.87 0.04 10.72
N THR A 97 0.26 -1.08 10.35
CA THR A 97 0.58 -1.79 9.09
C THR A 97 0.30 -0.92 7.88
N ALA A 98 -0.84 -0.21 7.86
CA ALA A 98 -1.15 0.76 6.82
C ALA A 98 -0.12 1.90 6.78
N LEU A 99 0.20 2.51 7.93
CA LEU A 99 1.16 3.61 8.00
C LEU A 99 2.56 3.18 7.53
N LEU A 100 3.03 1.99 7.92
CA LEU A 100 4.30 1.43 7.47
C LEU A 100 4.31 1.22 5.95
N GLY A 101 3.25 0.65 5.38
CA GLY A 101 3.12 0.50 3.93
C GLY A 101 3.17 1.84 3.18
N GLY A 102 2.56 2.88 3.75
CA GLY A 102 2.63 4.24 3.22
C GLY A 102 4.04 4.82 3.28
N VAL A 103 4.72 4.75 4.44
CA VAL A 103 6.09 5.26 4.60
C VAL A 103 7.05 4.54 3.64
N LEU A 104 6.98 3.21 3.56
CA LEU A 104 7.85 2.42 2.67
C LEU A 104 7.60 2.77 1.20
N SER A 105 6.35 2.92 0.79
CA SER A 105 5.99 3.30 -0.58
C SER A 105 6.43 4.74 -0.91
N MET A 106 6.32 5.66 0.06
CA MET A 106 6.84 7.02 -0.07
C MET A 106 8.36 7.02 -0.27
N LEU A 107 9.11 6.27 0.54
CA LEU A 107 10.56 6.13 0.41
C LEU A 107 10.97 5.53 -0.95
N GLY A 108 10.26 4.50 -1.40
CA GLY A 108 10.45 3.93 -2.74
C GLY A 108 10.19 4.95 -3.86
N GLY A 109 9.12 5.75 -3.72
CA GLY A 109 8.81 6.85 -4.63
C GLY A 109 9.90 7.94 -4.67
N VAL A 110 10.48 8.29 -3.51
CA VAL A 110 11.64 9.22 -3.44
C VAL A 110 12.83 8.64 -4.19
N ALA A 111 13.20 7.38 -3.92
CA ALA A 111 14.32 6.71 -4.58
C ALA A 111 14.12 6.66 -6.10
N TYR A 112 12.91 6.30 -6.55
CA TYR A 112 12.55 6.31 -7.97
C TYR A 112 12.67 7.71 -8.59
N SER A 113 12.15 8.74 -7.93
CA SER A 113 12.22 10.11 -8.45
C SER A 113 13.65 10.62 -8.64
N ARG A 114 14.60 10.20 -7.79
CA ARG A 114 16.03 10.55 -7.89
C ARG A 114 16.75 9.79 -8.99
N SER A 115 16.27 8.61 -9.38
CA SER A 115 16.86 7.84 -10.49
C SER A 115 16.52 8.40 -11.88
N LEU A 116 15.55 9.31 -11.96
CA LEU A 116 15.09 9.94 -13.21
C LEU A 116 15.71 11.33 -13.46
N SER A 117 16.46 11.88 -12.50
CA SER A 117 17.17 13.17 -12.59
C SER A 117 18.65 12.96 -12.90
#